data_AF-A0A6P0NHI8-F1
#
_entry.id   AF-A0A6P0NHI8-F1
#
_cell.length_a   1.000
_cell.length_b   1.000
_cell.length_c   1.000
_cell.angle_alpha   90.00
_cell.angle_beta   90.00
_cell.angle_gamma   90.00
#
_symmetry.space_group_name_H-M   'P 1'
#
loop_
_entity.id
_entity.type
_entity.pdbx_description
1 polymer ?
#
loop_
_entity_poly.entity_id
_entity_poly.type
_entity_poly.pdbx_seq_one_letter_code
_entity_poly.pdbx_strand_id
1 'polypeptide(L)'
;MTTEQLFFNGINGSTGEYLMPPLTPEQIAKIAQGEEFDEDHLIELKKKDLHVKGLEPDFAPIEGVDPKNLAETGWGVIFPHKVDPAIKDALTPLLQLRKKQATKNKEHYYQEYTYRSAIKSKPAESKNKFLSRYKVGPGPADPDKMPYYLLIVGDPETIPYRFQYQLDVQYAVGRIHFETLEEYAQYAQSVVEAETGKLSLSRHASFFGVRNSADQATQLSAENLIKPLSKLIVE
;
A
#
# COMPACT_ATOMS: atom_id res chain seq x y z
N MET A 1 31.22 -28.98 -18.00
CA MET A 1 31.21 -27.53 -17.72
C MET A 1 30.19 -27.33 -16.62
N THR A 2 30.61 -26.83 -15.46
CA THR A 2 29.74 -26.56 -14.32
C THR A 2 28.83 -25.39 -14.69
N THR A 3 27.52 -25.62 -14.72
CA THR A 3 26.53 -24.57 -14.99
C THR A 3 26.61 -23.52 -13.88
N GLU A 4 26.83 -22.26 -14.25
CA GLU A 4 26.91 -21.15 -13.28
C GLU A 4 25.59 -21.06 -12.50
N GLN A 5 25.68 -21.12 -11.16
CA GLN A 5 24.54 -21.01 -10.27
C GLN A 5 24.53 -19.61 -9.64
N LEU A 6 23.38 -18.96 -9.71
CA LEU A 6 23.12 -17.66 -9.11
C LEU A 6 22.41 -17.85 -7.77
N PHE A 7 22.91 -17.14 -6.75
CA PHE A 7 22.39 -17.18 -5.38
C PHE A 7 21.62 -15.89 -5.12
N PHE A 8 20.46 -16.01 -4.47
CA PHE A 8 19.55 -14.89 -4.26
C PHE A 8 19.42 -14.53 -2.79
N ASN A 9 19.33 -13.23 -2.54
CA ASN A 9 18.97 -12.72 -1.23
C ASN A 9 17.46 -12.88 -1.03
N GLY A 10 17.07 -13.42 0.13
CA GLY A 10 15.67 -13.59 0.50
C GLY A 10 15.53 -14.77 1.44
N ILE A 11 14.83 -14.57 2.55
CA ILE A 11 14.52 -15.62 3.53
C ILE A 11 13.01 -15.81 3.53
N ASN A 12 12.57 -17.05 3.49
CA ASN A 12 11.17 -17.41 3.68
C ASN A 12 10.79 -17.11 5.13
N GLY A 13 9.87 -16.16 5.31
CA GLY A 13 9.46 -15.69 6.64
C GLY A 13 8.77 -16.74 7.51
N SER A 14 8.23 -17.83 6.95
CA SER A 14 7.59 -18.90 7.72
C SER A 14 8.52 -20.07 8.05
N THR A 15 9.57 -20.29 7.25
CA THR A 15 10.48 -21.45 7.44
C THR A 15 11.90 -21.07 7.85
N GLY A 16 12.32 -19.82 7.65
CA GLY A 16 13.69 -19.36 7.94
C GLY A 16 14.75 -19.80 6.92
N GLU A 17 14.36 -20.54 5.88
CA GLU A 17 15.24 -20.98 4.79
C GLU A 17 15.36 -19.91 3.70
N TYR A 18 16.29 -20.09 2.75
CA TYR A 18 16.35 -19.21 1.58
C TYR A 18 15.04 -19.27 0.79
N LEU A 19 14.51 -18.09 0.44
CA LEU A 19 13.24 -17.93 -0.27
C LEU A 19 13.28 -18.61 -1.64
N MET A 20 14.45 -18.64 -2.29
CA MET A 20 14.67 -19.39 -3.51
C MET A 20 15.96 -20.22 -3.42
N PRO A 21 15.97 -21.45 -3.94
CA PRO A 21 17.20 -22.20 -4.13
C PRO A 21 18.09 -21.52 -5.19
N PRO A 22 19.38 -21.86 -5.28
CA PRO A 22 20.25 -21.37 -6.36
C PRO A 22 19.69 -21.79 -7.74
N LEU A 23 19.63 -20.85 -8.68
CA LEU A 23 19.08 -21.06 -10.02
C LEU A 23 20.12 -20.79 -11.10
N THR A 24 19.99 -21.43 -12.25
CA THR A 24 20.81 -21.08 -13.43
C THR A 24 20.23 -19.85 -14.15
N PRO A 25 21.04 -19.11 -14.92
CA PRO A 25 20.56 -18.00 -15.75
C PRO A 25 19.37 -18.36 -16.64
N GLU A 26 19.31 -19.56 -17.20
CA GLU A 26 18.20 -20.03 -18.05
C GLU A 26 16.91 -20.26 -17.25
N GLN A 27 17.03 -20.76 -16.01
CA GLN A 27 15.88 -20.92 -15.12
C GLN A 27 15.32 -19.56 -14.71
N ILE A 28 16.20 -18.59 -14.41
CA ILE A 28 15.80 -17.20 -14.14
C ILE A 28 15.14 -16.60 -15.37
N ALA A 29 15.74 -16.74 -16.55
CA ALA A 29 15.19 -16.24 -17.80
C ALA A 29 13.80 -16.83 -18.06
N LYS A 30 13.61 -18.13 -17.80
CA LYS A 30 12.32 -18.81 -17.96
C LYS A 30 11.28 -18.39 -16.92
N ILE A 31 11.68 -18.14 -15.67
CA ILE A 31 10.81 -17.59 -14.61
C ILE A 31 10.41 -16.15 -14.97
N ALA A 32 11.38 -15.33 -15.39
CA ALA A 32 11.16 -13.95 -15.83
C ALA A 32 10.31 -13.87 -17.11
N GLN A 33 10.41 -14.87 -18.01
CA GLN A 33 9.56 -15.02 -19.19
C GLN A 33 8.18 -15.63 -18.88
N GLY A 34 7.99 -16.18 -17.67
CA GLY A 34 6.74 -16.80 -17.22
C GLY A 34 5.76 -15.83 -16.56
N GLU A 35 6.18 -14.59 -16.28
CA GLU A 35 5.26 -13.52 -15.88
C GLU A 35 4.80 -12.75 -17.12
N GLU A 36 3.54 -12.96 -17.52
CA GLU A 36 2.84 -11.99 -18.36
C GLU A 36 2.65 -10.71 -17.53
N PHE A 37 3.60 -9.79 -17.68
CA PHE A 37 3.37 -8.43 -17.24
C PHE A 37 2.37 -7.79 -18.18
N ASP A 38 1.29 -7.27 -17.62
CA ASP A 38 0.36 -6.41 -18.33
C ASP A 38 1.16 -5.25 -18.94
N GLU A 39 1.18 -5.12 -20.27
CA GLU A 39 2.00 -4.10 -20.97
C GLU A 39 1.67 -2.69 -20.47
N ASP A 40 0.41 -2.44 -20.15
CA ASP A 40 -0.05 -1.17 -19.57
C ASP A 40 0.60 -0.92 -18.20
N HIS A 41 0.76 -1.97 -17.39
CA HIS A 41 1.41 -1.87 -16.08
C HIS A 41 2.91 -1.61 -16.21
N LEU A 42 3.60 -2.21 -17.19
CA LEU A 42 5.01 -1.93 -17.46
C LEU A 42 5.24 -0.49 -17.91
N ILE A 43 4.35 0.05 -18.75
CA ILE A 43 4.42 1.44 -19.19
C ILE A 43 4.28 2.38 -17.99
N GLU A 44 3.35 2.11 -17.09
CA GLU A 44 3.18 2.90 -15.87
C GLU A 44 4.35 2.78 -14.90
N LEU A 45 4.91 1.58 -14.72
CA LEU A 45 6.11 1.40 -13.89
C LEU A 45 7.32 2.14 -14.46
N LYS A 46 7.48 2.15 -15.79
CA LYS A 46 8.53 2.95 -16.44
C LYS A 46 8.32 4.44 -16.24
N LYS A 47 7.07 4.93 -16.27
CA LYS A 47 6.75 6.32 -15.91
C LYS A 47 7.07 6.60 -14.42
N LYS A 48 6.74 5.68 -13.52
CA LYS A 48 7.10 5.77 -12.09
C LYS A 48 8.62 5.74 -11.86
N ASP A 49 9.37 4.98 -12.64
CA ASP A 49 10.85 4.95 -12.55
C ASP A 49 11.49 6.27 -13.01
N LEU A 50 10.97 6.90 -14.07
CA LEU A 50 11.37 8.25 -14.48
C LEU A 50 11.13 9.27 -13.36
N HIS A 51 10.03 9.09 -12.62
CA HIS A 51 9.67 9.90 -11.48
C HIS A 51 10.59 9.66 -10.26
N VAL A 52 10.87 8.40 -9.90
CA VAL A 52 11.83 8.02 -8.83
C VAL A 52 13.23 8.57 -9.10
N LYS A 53 13.60 8.69 -10.38
CA LYS A 53 14.87 9.30 -10.82
C LYS A 53 14.91 10.83 -10.75
N GLY A 54 13.83 11.46 -10.27
CA GLY A 54 13.74 12.92 -10.07
C GLY A 54 13.68 13.72 -11.38
N LEU A 55 13.31 13.08 -12.49
CA LEU A 55 13.17 13.74 -13.80
C LEU A 55 11.80 14.42 -13.97
N GLU A 56 10.81 14.06 -13.14
CA GLU A 56 9.55 14.77 -12.99
C GLU A 56 9.32 15.09 -11.50
N PRO A 57 8.93 16.32 -11.16
CA PRO A 57 8.67 16.70 -9.78
C PRO A 57 7.28 16.21 -9.35
N ASP A 58 7.23 15.65 -8.15
CA ASP A 58 6.05 15.34 -7.34
C ASP A 58 5.35 13.98 -7.52
N PHE A 59 5.49 13.12 -6.50
CA PHE A 59 4.69 11.89 -6.28
C PHE A 59 3.22 12.25 -5.92
N ALA A 60 2.78 13.43 -6.33
CA ALA A 60 1.54 14.08 -5.94
C ALA A 60 0.38 13.68 -6.87
N PRO A 61 -0.87 13.94 -6.46
CA PRO A 61 -1.99 14.07 -7.39
C PRO A 61 -1.68 15.08 -8.51
N ILE A 62 -2.60 15.23 -9.47
CA ILE A 62 -2.50 16.24 -10.54
C ILE A 62 -2.02 17.61 -10.02
N GLU A 63 -1.28 18.34 -10.85
CA GLU A 63 -0.73 19.65 -10.53
C GLU A 63 -1.81 20.57 -9.90
N GLY A 64 -1.45 21.25 -8.82
CA GLY A 64 -2.34 22.18 -8.11
C GLY A 64 -3.18 21.56 -6.99
N VAL A 65 -2.98 20.27 -6.66
CA VAL A 65 -3.60 19.60 -5.51
C VAL A 65 -2.54 19.37 -4.42
N ASP A 66 -2.75 19.89 -3.21
CA ASP A 66 -1.86 19.58 -2.07
C ASP A 66 -2.08 18.14 -1.58
N PRO A 67 -1.10 17.22 -1.74
CA PRO A 67 -1.24 15.84 -1.27
C PRO A 67 -1.52 15.74 0.23
N LYS A 68 -1.20 16.76 1.04
CA LYS A 68 -1.40 16.73 2.49
C LYS A 68 -2.78 17.24 2.91
N ASN A 69 -3.59 17.73 1.99
CA ASN A 69 -4.92 18.29 2.28
C ASN A 69 -6.04 17.38 1.78
N LEU A 70 -6.68 16.65 2.70
CA LEU A 70 -7.75 15.71 2.35
C LEU A 70 -8.94 16.35 1.62
N ALA A 71 -9.18 17.65 1.84
CA ALA A 71 -10.25 18.39 1.18
C ALA A 71 -9.96 18.65 -0.32
N GLU A 72 -8.70 18.55 -0.75
CA GLU A 72 -8.27 18.71 -2.15
C GLU A 72 -8.00 17.35 -2.82
N THR A 73 -7.50 16.38 -2.06
CA THR A 73 -7.14 15.06 -2.58
C THR A 73 -8.30 14.06 -2.60
N GLY A 74 -9.30 14.28 -1.74
CA GLY A 74 -10.35 13.33 -1.42
C GLY A 74 -9.87 12.10 -0.63
N TRP A 75 -10.84 11.27 -0.24
CA TRP A 75 -10.62 9.98 0.41
C TRP A 75 -11.63 8.93 -0.06
N GLY A 76 -11.15 7.75 -0.44
CA GLY A 76 -11.98 6.62 -0.84
C GLY A 76 -11.72 5.37 -0.01
N VAL A 77 -12.73 4.51 0.10
CA VAL A 77 -12.60 3.19 0.73
C VAL A 77 -13.04 2.10 -0.24
N ILE A 78 -12.29 1.00 -0.29
CA ILE A 78 -12.53 -0.14 -1.17
C ILE A 78 -12.88 -1.35 -0.31
N PHE A 79 -14.13 -1.80 -0.41
CA PHE A 79 -14.62 -3.02 0.24
C PHE A 79 -14.71 -4.18 -0.76
N PRO A 80 -14.56 -5.44 -0.34
CA PRO A 80 -14.90 -6.56 -1.21
C PRO A 80 -16.39 -6.58 -1.50
N HIS A 81 -16.77 -7.14 -2.65
CA HIS A 81 -18.18 -7.22 -3.08
C HIS A 81 -19.09 -7.91 -2.07
N LYS A 82 -18.54 -8.86 -1.30
CA LYS A 82 -19.23 -9.57 -0.23
C LYS A 82 -18.60 -9.24 1.12
N VAL A 83 -18.58 -7.94 1.47
CA VAL A 83 -18.21 -7.52 2.82
C VAL A 83 -19.36 -7.77 3.79
N ASP A 84 -19.05 -8.23 5.00
CA ASP A 84 -20.01 -8.27 6.09
C ASP A 84 -20.45 -6.82 6.45
N PRO A 85 -21.76 -6.48 6.41
CA PRO A 85 -22.24 -5.17 6.83
C PRO A 85 -21.76 -4.75 8.22
N ALA A 86 -21.55 -5.69 9.14
CA ALA A 86 -21.06 -5.39 10.49
C ALA A 86 -19.65 -4.77 10.48
N ILE A 87 -18.82 -5.08 9.48
CA ILE A 87 -17.50 -4.43 9.31
C ILE A 87 -17.68 -2.95 8.95
N LYS A 88 -18.65 -2.64 8.08
CA LYS A 88 -18.96 -1.23 7.74
C LYS A 88 -19.49 -0.48 8.96
N ASP A 89 -20.36 -1.14 9.74
CA ASP A 89 -20.91 -0.57 10.97
C ASP A 89 -19.79 -0.27 11.97
N ALA A 90 -18.88 -1.24 12.20
CA ALA A 90 -17.72 -1.07 13.07
C ALA A 90 -16.79 0.07 12.62
N LEU A 91 -16.65 0.28 11.30
CA LEU A 91 -15.83 1.35 10.72
C LEU A 91 -16.55 2.71 10.62
N THR A 92 -17.85 2.78 10.92
CA THR A 92 -18.65 4.00 10.79
C THR A 92 -18.00 5.25 11.39
N PRO A 93 -17.42 5.23 12.61
CA PRO A 93 -16.76 6.41 13.17
C PRO A 93 -15.66 6.99 12.27
N LEU A 94 -14.81 6.13 11.69
CA LEU A 94 -13.75 6.51 10.78
C LEU A 94 -14.31 7.02 9.45
N LEU A 95 -15.29 6.31 8.87
CA LEU A 95 -15.92 6.69 7.60
C LEU A 95 -16.56 8.08 7.68
N GLN A 96 -17.26 8.38 8.78
CA GLN A 96 -17.87 9.69 8.98
C GLN A 96 -16.84 10.80 9.17
N LEU A 97 -15.74 10.54 9.90
CA LEU A 97 -14.65 11.50 10.04
C LEU A 97 -14.02 11.82 8.68
N ARG A 98 -13.69 10.79 7.89
CA ARG A 98 -13.08 10.94 6.57
C ARG A 98 -14.01 11.63 5.59
N LYS A 99 -15.30 11.27 5.60
CA LYS A 99 -16.32 11.97 4.81
C LYS A 99 -16.32 13.46 5.14
N LYS A 100 -16.42 13.84 6.43
CA LYS A 100 -16.41 15.24 6.85
C LYS A 100 -15.14 16.00 6.45
N GLN A 101 -13.98 15.34 6.47
CA GLN A 101 -12.70 15.96 6.09
C GLN A 101 -12.57 16.12 4.57
N ALA A 102 -12.88 15.08 3.80
CA ALA A 102 -12.74 15.05 2.35
C ALA A 102 -13.77 15.92 1.64
N THR A 103 -15.01 15.96 2.13
CA THR A 103 -16.10 16.70 1.48
C THR A 103 -16.17 18.18 1.85
N LYS A 104 -15.11 18.77 2.41
CA LYS A 104 -15.09 20.21 2.73
C LYS A 104 -15.21 21.08 1.49
N ASN A 105 -14.59 20.66 0.38
CA ASN A 105 -14.58 21.41 -0.87
C ASN A 105 -15.60 20.87 -1.88
N LYS A 106 -15.65 19.53 -2.07
CA LYS A 106 -16.57 18.88 -3.02
C LYS A 106 -17.19 17.62 -2.42
N GLU A 107 -18.50 17.44 -2.56
CA GLU A 107 -19.21 16.30 -1.97
C GLU A 107 -18.74 14.93 -2.51
N HIS A 108 -18.35 14.88 -3.78
CA HIS A 108 -17.91 13.63 -4.42
C HIS A 108 -16.48 13.21 -4.07
N TYR A 109 -15.77 13.96 -3.21
CA TYR A 109 -14.41 13.61 -2.77
C TYR A 109 -14.37 12.52 -1.70
N TYR A 110 -15.53 12.11 -1.17
CA TYR A 110 -15.67 10.86 -0.44
C TYR A 110 -16.35 9.82 -1.32
N GLN A 111 -15.72 8.66 -1.50
CA GLN A 111 -16.26 7.59 -2.34
C GLN A 111 -16.12 6.21 -1.68
N GLU A 112 -17.16 5.38 -1.81
CA GLU A 112 -17.09 3.97 -1.45
C GLU A 112 -17.07 3.11 -2.71
N TYR A 113 -16.01 2.33 -2.84
CA TYR A 113 -15.78 1.43 -3.95
C TYR A 113 -15.99 -0.02 -3.54
N THR A 114 -16.29 -0.84 -4.53
CA THR A 114 -16.49 -2.27 -4.36
C THR A 114 -15.50 -3.01 -5.25
N TYR A 115 -14.68 -3.88 -4.68
CA TYR A 115 -13.76 -4.75 -5.39
C TYR A 115 -14.42 -6.08 -5.74
N ARG A 116 -14.23 -6.56 -6.97
CA ARG A 116 -14.73 -7.87 -7.41
C ARG A 116 -13.64 -8.93 -7.24
N SER A 117 -13.74 -9.66 -6.14
CA SER A 117 -12.85 -10.78 -5.81
C SER A 117 -12.98 -11.94 -6.79
N ALA A 118 -11.96 -12.82 -6.79
CA ALA A 118 -12.01 -14.04 -7.57
C ALA A 118 -13.21 -14.91 -7.17
N ILE A 119 -13.83 -15.55 -8.15
CA ILE A 119 -14.84 -16.59 -7.96
C ILE A 119 -14.41 -17.82 -8.73
N LYS A 120 -14.99 -19.00 -8.44
CA LYS A 120 -14.58 -20.28 -9.05
C LYS A 120 -14.40 -20.26 -10.58
N SER A 121 -15.18 -19.42 -11.28
CA SER A 121 -15.17 -19.32 -12.75
C SER A 121 -14.47 -18.08 -13.32
N LYS A 122 -14.01 -17.13 -12.49
CA LYS A 122 -13.41 -15.87 -12.96
C LYS A 122 -12.29 -15.39 -12.03
N PRO A 123 -11.16 -14.93 -12.58
CA PRO A 123 -10.10 -14.34 -11.78
C PRO A 123 -10.58 -13.05 -11.10
N ALA A 124 -9.85 -12.62 -10.07
CA ALA A 124 -10.09 -11.35 -9.42
C ALA A 124 -9.94 -10.18 -10.41
N GLU A 125 -10.63 -9.08 -10.16
CA GLU A 125 -10.59 -7.90 -11.04
C GLU A 125 -9.19 -7.27 -11.06
N SER A 126 -8.68 -6.98 -12.27
CA SER A 126 -7.42 -6.25 -12.43
C SER A 126 -7.58 -4.76 -12.14
N LYS A 127 -6.48 -4.05 -11.86
CA LYS A 127 -6.49 -2.60 -11.67
C LYS A 127 -7.20 -1.87 -12.82
N ASN A 128 -6.84 -2.17 -14.06
CA ASN A 128 -7.39 -1.50 -15.24
C ASN A 128 -8.91 -1.71 -15.38
N LYS A 129 -9.40 -2.93 -15.08
CA LYS A 129 -10.85 -3.20 -15.08
C LYS A 129 -11.58 -2.46 -13.96
N PHE A 130 -10.98 -2.42 -12.76
CA PHE A 130 -11.50 -1.66 -11.63
C PHE A 130 -11.61 -0.16 -11.94
N LEU A 131 -10.52 0.46 -12.41
CA LEU A 131 -10.49 1.88 -12.77
C LEU A 131 -11.48 2.20 -13.90
N SER A 132 -11.51 1.38 -14.96
CA SER A 132 -12.45 1.55 -16.08
C SER A 132 -13.91 1.49 -15.63
N ARG A 133 -14.24 0.61 -14.68
CA ARG A 133 -15.59 0.48 -14.12
C ARG A 133 -16.03 1.75 -13.38
N TYR A 134 -15.09 2.50 -12.81
CA TYR A 134 -15.32 3.80 -12.21
C TYR A 134 -14.99 4.98 -13.15
N LYS A 135 -14.87 4.71 -14.47
CA LYS A 135 -14.59 5.72 -15.51
C LYS A 135 -13.28 6.48 -15.31
N VAL A 136 -12.31 5.86 -14.65
CA VAL A 136 -10.97 6.38 -14.46
C VAL A 136 -10.07 5.83 -15.56
N GLY A 137 -9.49 6.73 -16.36
CA GLY A 137 -8.53 6.41 -17.41
C GLY A 137 -7.09 6.43 -16.91
N PRO A 138 -6.11 6.05 -17.75
CA PRO A 138 -4.70 6.15 -17.41
C PRO A 138 -4.28 7.61 -17.20
N GLY A 139 -3.34 7.85 -16.30
CA GLY A 139 -2.81 9.19 -16.03
C GLY A 139 -2.47 9.41 -14.55
N PRO A 140 -2.06 10.64 -14.18
CA PRO A 140 -1.92 11.04 -12.78
C PRO A 140 -3.26 10.94 -12.04
N ALA A 141 -3.22 10.76 -10.72
CA ALA A 141 -4.41 10.68 -9.90
C ALA A 141 -5.15 12.03 -9.87
N ASP A 142 -6.41 12.00 -10.29
CA ASP A 142 -7.29 13.15 -10.41
C ASP A 142 -8.46 13.00 -9.41
N PRO A 143 -8.45 13.75 -8.28
CA PRO A 143 -9.50 13.69 -7.26
C PRO A 143 -10.92 13.93 -7.76
N ASP A 144 -11.10 14.62 -8.89
CA ASP A 144 -12.42 14.83 -9.50
C ASP A 144 -12.98 13.56 -10.15
N LYS A 145 -12.12 12.57 -10.45
CA LYS A 145 -12.50 11.27 -10.97
C LYS A 145 -12.48 10.18 -9.90
N MET A 146 -11.41 10.13 -9.12
CA MET A 146 -11.22 9.18 -8.02
C MET A 146 -10.32 9.81 -6.96
N PRO A 147 -10.71 9.74 -5.66
CA PRO A 147 -9.88 10.24 -4.58
C PRO A 147 -8.46 9.66 -4.60
N TYR A 148 -7.48 10.48 -4.24
CA TYR A 148 -6.08 10.10 -4.22
C TYR A 148 -5.75 9.11 -3.08
N TYR A 149 -6.32 9.32 -1.89
CA TYR A 149 -6.17 8.40 -0.77
C TYR A 149 -7.20 7.28 -0.85
N LEU A 150 -6.74 6.03 -0.93
CA LEU A 150 -7.61 4.86 -1.02
C LEU A 150 -7.29 3.87 0.10
N LEU A 151 -8.28 3.56 0.94
CA LEU A 151 -8.17 2.53 1.97
C LEU A 151 -8.81 1.22 1.50
N ILE A 152 -8.02 0.16 1.40
CA ILE A 152 -8.52 -1.20 1.19
C ILE A 152 -8.92 -1.79 2.55
N VAL A 153 -10.13 -2.33 2.64
CA VAL A 153 -10.62 -3.06 3.82
C VAL A 153 -10.83 -4.52 3.44
N GLY A 154 -9.90 -5.39 3.84
CA GLY A 154 -9.97 -6.82 3.53
C GLY A 154 -8.61 -7.50 3.42
N ASP A 155 -8.64 -8.81 3.57
CA ASP A 155 -7.47 -9.69 3.51
C ASP A 155 -6.89 -9.78 2.07
N PRO A 156 -5.63 -10.21 1.93
CA PRO A 156 -4.97 -10.34 0.63
C PRO A 156 -5.49 -11.50 -0.25
N GLU A 157 -6.26 -12.45 0.28
CA GLU A 157 -6.88 -13.51 -0.53
C GLU A 157 -8.13 -12.95 -1.25
N THR A 158 -8.93 -12.14 -0.55
CA THR A 158 -10.13 -11.50 -1.08
C THR A 158 -9.80 -10.31 -1.98
N ILE A 159 -8.81 -9.49 -1.60
CA ILE A 159 -8.30 -8.36 -2.41
C ILE A 159 -6.78 -8.52 -2.57
N PRO A 160 -6.29 -9.08 -3.70
CA PRO A 160 -4.88 -9.41 -3.90
C PRO A 160 -3.89 -8.26 -3.69
N TYR A 161 -2.72 -8.55 -3.13
CA TYR A 161 -1.62 -7.57 -3.07
C TYR A 161 -1.23 -7.01 -4.44
N ARG A 162 -1.31 -7.83 -5.49
CA ARG A 162 -1.07 -7.36 -6.87
C ARG A 162 -1.97 -6.18 -7.22
N PHE A 163 -3.26 -6.24 -6.87
CA PHE A 163 -4.18 -5.12 -7.10
C PHE A 163 -3.73 -3.86 -6.33
N GLN A 164 -3.37 -4.01 -5.06
CA GLN A 164 -2.86 -2.91 -4.23
C GLN A 164 -1.59 -2.30 -4.82
N TYR A 165 -0.57 -3.11 -5.13
CA TYR A 165 0.71 -2.62 -5.66
C TYR A 165 0.54 -1.90 -6.99
N GLN A 166 -0.34 -2.41 -7.86
CA GLN A 166 -0.65 -1.74 -9.12
C GLN A 166 -1.34 -0.39 -8.88
N LEU A 167 -2.26 -0.32 -7.92
CA LEU A 167 -2.97 0.91 -7.58
C LEU A 167 -2.05 1.96 -6.93
N ASP A 168 -1.11 1.51 -6.09
CA ASP A 168 -0.09 2.32 -5.39
C ASP A 168 1.02 2.86 -6.33
N VAL A 169 0.88 2.61 -7.64
CA VAL A 169 1.65 3.33 -8.67
C VAL A 169 1.11 4.75 -8.84
N GLN A 170 -0.20 4.95 -8.67
CA GLN A 170 -0.89 6.22 -8.97
C GLN A 170 -1.54 6.87 -7.72
N TYR A 171 -1.97 6.07 -6.76
CA TYR A 171 -2.74 6.50 -5.59
C TYR A 171 -1.95 6.28 -4.30
N ALA A 172 -2.33 6.95 -3.21
CA ALA A 172 -1.83 6.65 -1.88
C ALA A 172 -2.68 5.55 -1.24
N VAL A 173 -2.21 4.30 -1.28
CA VAL A 173 -3.02 3.14 -0.91
C VAL A 173 -2.66 2.59 0.46
N GLY A 174 -3.62 2.63 1.39
CA GLY A 174 -3.54 1.93 2.67
C GLY A 174 -4.34 0.63 2.66
N ARG A 175 -4.04 -0.30 3.57
CA ARG A 175 -4.86 -1.49 3.82
C ARG A 175 -5.06 -1.70 5.32
N ILE A 176 -6.27 -2.09 5.70
CA ILE A 176 -6.55 -2.70 7.00
C ILE A 176 -7.23 -4.05 6.83
N HIS A 177 -6.88 -4.98 7.70
CA HIS A 177 -7.55 -6.25 7.87
C HIS A 177 -7.35 -6.71 9.31
N PHE A 178 -8.43 -7.09 9.96
CA PHE A 178 -8.46 -7.62 11.32
C PHE A 178 -9.29 -8.90 11.36
N GLU A 179 -9.03 -9.75 12.36
CA GLU A 179 -9.68 -11.05 12.53
C GLU A 179 -11.09 -10.90 13.11
N THR A 180 -11.32 -9.87 13.93
CA THR A 180 -12.56 -9.66 14.67
C THR A 180 -13.21 -8.30 14.39
N LEU A 181 -14.53 -8.21 14.58
CA LEU A 181 -15.29 -6.96 14.42
C LEU A 181 -14.86 -5.89 15.44
N GLU A 182 -14.53 -6.33 16.65
CA GLU A 182 -14.07 -5.49 17.74
C GLU A 182 -12.77 -4.77 17.38
N GLU A 183 -11.84 -5.43 16.69
CA GLU A 183 -10.59 -4.82 16.24
C GLU A 183 -10.83 -3.74 15.17
N TYR A 184 -11.77 -3.93 14.24
CA TYR A 184 -12.17 -2.86 13.30
C TYR A 184 -12.73 -1.64 14.05
N ALA A 185 -13.59 -1.87 15.05
CA ALA A 185 -14.18 -0.81 15.86
C ALA A 185 -13.12 -0.07 16.68
N GLN A 186 -12.19 -0.79 17.31
CA GLN A 186 -11.09 -0.23 18.08
C GLN A 186 -10.14 0.58 17.21
N TYR A 187 -9.79 0.08 16.02
CA TYR A 187 -8.97 0.82 15.07
C TYR A 187 -9.65 2.13 14.65
N ALA A 188 -10.93 2.06 14.24
CA ALA A 188 -11.69 3.25 13.85
C ALA A 188 -11.76 4.29 14.97
N GLN A 189 -12.05 3.84 16.20
CA GLN A 189 -12.11 4.72 17.37
C GLN A 189 -10.75 5.34 17.69
N SER A 190 -9.67 4.55 17.66
CA SER A 190 -8.31 5.03 17.97
C SER A 190 -7.85 6.10 16.99
N VAL A 191 -8.13 5.92 15.70
CA VAL A 191 -7.81 6.94 14.68
C VAL A 191 -8.61 8.21 14.92
N VAL A 192 -9.91 8.10 15.19
CA VAL A 192 -10.76 9.27 15.47
C VAL A 192 -10.28 10.00 16.73
N GLU A 193 -9.96 9.30 17.80
CA GLU A 193 -9.47 9.90 19.04
C GLU A 193 -8.13 10.62 18.86
N ALA A 194 -7.19 10.00 18.13
CA ALA A 194 -5.89 10.58 17.82
C ALA A 194 -6.02 11.85 16.97
N GLU A 195 -6.89 11.86 15.95
CA GLU A 195 -7.02 12.99 15.04
C GLU A 195 -7.92 14.11 15.55
N THR A 196 -8.85 13.80 16.45
CA THR A 196 -9.74 14.82 17.06
C THR A 196 -9.16 15.43 18.33
N GLY A 197 -7.92 15.07 18.69
CA GLY A 197 -7.21 15.60 19.86
C GLY A 197 -7.74 15.08 21.20
N LYS A 198 -8.55 14.02 21.19
CA LYS A 198 -9.03 13.35 22.41
C LYS A 198 -7.95 12.49 23.05
N LEU A 199 -6.98 12.04 22.25
CA LEU A 199 -5.81 11.31 22.69
C LEU A 199 -4.56 12.15 22.44
N SER A 200 -3.80 12.44 23.50
CA SER A 200 -2.49 13.10 23.40
C SER A 200 -1.44 12.21 24.05
N LEU A 201 -0.63 11.58 23.21
CA LEU A 201 0.53 10.82 23.66
C LEU A 201 1.77 11.71 23.61
N SER A 202 2.68 11.48 24.55
CA SER A 202 4.01 12.10 24.53
C SER A 202 4.77 11.65 23.28
N ARG A 203 5.45 12.59 22.62
CA ARG A 203 6.22 12.32 21.40
C ARG A 203 7.43 11.46 21.76
N HIS A 204 7.32 10.16 21.50
CA HIS A 204 8.39 9.19 21.69
C HIS A 204 8.64 8.44 20.39
N ALA A 205 9.92 8.22 20.06
CA ALA A 205 10.33 7.35 18.99
C ALA A 205 11.20 6.22 19.57
N SER A 206 10.84 4.98 19.25
CA SER A 206 11.61 3.80 19.67
C SER A 206 12.42 3.29 18.48
N PHE A 207 13.72 3.11 18.67
CA PHE A 207 14.62 2.61 17.64
C PHE A 207 15.00 1.16 17.94
N PHE A 208 14.72 0.26 17.00
CA PHE A 208 15.05 -1.15 17.12
C PHE A 208 16.00 -1.56 15.99
N GLY A 209 17.25 -1.89 16.35
CA GLY A 209 18.27 -2.36 15.41
C GLY A 209 18.60 -3.82 15.65
N VAL A 210 18.19 -4.70 14.74
CA VAL A 210 18.56 -6.12 14.78
C VAL A 210 20.08 -6.25 14.71
N ARG A 211 20.64 -7.16 15.52
CA ARG A 211 22.08 -7.45 15.54
C ARG A 211 22.30 -8.95 15.65
N ASN A 212 22.41 -9.62 14.51
CA ASN A 212 22.58 -11.07 14.48
C ASN A 212 24.07 -11.43 14.64
N SER A 213 24.32 -12.52 15.37
CA SER A 213 25.69 -13.07 15.50
C SER A 213 26.15 -13.58 14.14
N ALA A 214 27.39 -13.26 13.74
CA ALA A 214 28.00 -13.57 12.44
C ALA A 214 27.42 -12.83 11.20
N ASP A 215 26.52 -11.86 11.38
CA ASP A 215 26.07 -10.97 10.30
C ASP A 215 26.64 -9.56 10.50
N GLN A 216 27.66 -9.24 9.70
CA GLN A 216 28.34 -7.94 9.76
C GLN A 216 27.41 -6.79 9.32
N ALA A 217 26.46 -7.03 8.43
CA ALA A 217 25.59 -5.97 7.91
C ALA A 217 24.62 -5.47 8.98
N THR A 218 23.98 -6.38 9.72
CA THR A 218 23.11 -6.00 10.85
C THR A 218 23.90 -5.34 11.98
N GLN A 219 25.14 -5.79 12.24
CA GLN A 219 26.02 -5.13 13.22
C GLN A 219 26.39 -3.70 12.82
N LEU A 220 26.78 -3.49 11.56
CA LEU A 220 27.13 -2.16 11.06
C LEU A 220 25.91 -1.23 11.02
N SER A 221 24.72 -1.73 10.64
CA SER A 221 23.48 -0.96 10.67
C SER A 221 23.10 -0.55 12.10
N ALA A 222 23.20 -1.47 13.07
CA ALA A 222 22.92 -1.16 14.47
C ALA A 222 23.86 -0.08 15.04
N GLU A 223 25.18 -0.20 14.79
CA GLU A 223 26.18 0.72 15.36
C GLU A 223 26.28 2.06 14.63
N ASN A 224 26.15 2.09 13.30
CA ASN A 224 26.42 3.28 12.48
C ASN A 224 25.17 3.97 11.93
N LEU A 225 23.99 3.35 11.99
CA LEU A 225 22.73 3.97 11.58
C LEU A 225 21.78 4.14 12.77
N ILE A 226 21.38 3.05 13.42
CA ILE A 226 20.32 3.09 14.43
C ILE A 226 20.74 3.84 15.69
N LYS A 227 21.93 3.54 16.22
CA LYS A 227 22.46 4.15 17.45
C LYS A 227 22.79 5.65 17.31
N PRO A 228 23.36 6.13 16.20
CA PRO A 228 23.50 7.57 15.97
C PRO A 228 22.15 8.27 15.82
N LEU A 229 21.20 7.67 15.09
CA LEU A 229 19.88 8.24 14.87
C LEU A 229 19.09 8.41 16.17
N SER A 230 19.15 7.41 17.07
CA SER A 230 18.47 7.48 18.36
C SER A 230 19.02 8.57 19.28
N LYS A 231 20.30 8.92 19.16
CA LYS A 231 20.89 10.05 19.89
C LYS A 231 20.48 11.38 19.30
N LEU A 232 20.50 11.49 17.97
CA LEU A 232 20.18 12.72 17.26
C LEU A 232 18.73 13.16 17.46
N ILE A 233 17.78 12.22 17.59
CA ILE A 233 16.35 12.54 17.78
C ILE A 233 15.99 12.88 19.25
N VAL A 234 16.93 12.69 20.19
CA VAL A 234 16.76 13.05 21.61
C VAL A 234 17.22 14.49 21.90
N GLU A 235 18.04 15.09 21.02
CA GLU A 235 18.44 16.51 21.06
C GLU A 235 17.42 17.41 20.34
#